data_AF-A0A535WSZ5-F1
#
_entry.id   AF-A0A535WSZ5-F1
#
_cell.length_a   1.000
_cell.length_b   1.000
_cell.length_c   1.000
_cell.angle_alpha   90.00
_cell.angle_beta   90.00
_cell.angle_gamma   90.00
#
_symmetry.space_group_name_H-M   'P 1'
#
loop_
_entity.id
_entity.type
_entity.pdbx_description
1 polymer ?
#
loop_
_entity_poly.entity_id
_entity_poly.type
_entity_poly.pdbx_seq_one_letter_code
_entity_poly.pdbx_strand_id
1 'polypeptide(L)'
;MTTHDIGRHLHCYGVKSVVSPNLDALAGAGVRFDMAFATAPQCSPSRASLATGLYPHNNGVMGLTHHGFDWELDASVPHAAAIFGAAGFETHLFGGQHVTQHPERIGFAHLHREAAAAGVEQLLEKAERRLYIEINFEETHRPYPPAGEPPAGLVIPGYLPDGPEAIEEMTAVEQTIATMDSA
;
A
#
# COMPACT_ATOMS: atom_id res chain seq x y z
N MET A 1 0.06 5.76 -4.42
CA MET A 1 -0.87 5.02 -3.55
C MET A 1 -0.45 3.57 -3.49
N THR A 2 -0.30 3.01 -2.29
CA THR A 2 -0.04 1.59 -2.04
C THR A 2 -1.00 1.08 -0.98
N THR A 3 -1.31 -0.21 -1.04
CA THR A 3 -2.21 -0.89 -0.11
C THR A 3 -1.45 -2.06 0.52
N HIS A 4 -1.76 -2.41 1.76
CA HIS A 4 -1.19 -3.61 2.38
C HIS A 4 -1.95 -4.89 1.98
N ASP A 5 -1.24 -5.91 1.52
CA ASP A 5 -1.68 -7.32 1.56
C ASP A 5 -2.96 -7.71 0.75
N ILE A 6 -3.48 -6.85 -0.13
CA ILE A 6 -4.72 -7.09 -0.89
C ILE A 6 -4.57 -8.03 -2.10
N GLY A 7 -3.39 -8.04 -2.74
CA GLY A 7 -3.13 -8.79 -3.96
C GLY A 7 -4.10 -8.46 -5.11
N ARG A 8 -4.65 -9.48 -5.76
CA ARG A 8 -5.66 -9.36 -6.84
C ARG A 8 -7.09 -9.61 -6.37
N HIS A 9 -7.34 -9.61 -5.06
CA HIS A 9 -8.67 -9.87 -4.50
C HIS A 9 -9.57 -8.63 -4.62
N LEU A 10 -9.86 -8.19 -5.85
CA LEU A 10 -10.63 -6.97 -6.16
C LEU A 10 -11.67 -7.24 -7.23
N HIS A 11 -12.75 -6.44 -7.23
CA HIS A 11 -13.82 -6.54 -8.23
C HIS A 11 -13.30 -6.33 -9.65
N CYS A 12 -12.45 -5.33 -9.87
CA CYS A 12 -11.81 -5.11 -11.17
C CYS A 12 -11.01 -6.33 -11.67
N TYR A 13 -10.50 -7.21 -10.80
CA TYR A 13 -9.82 -8.46 -11.18
C TYR A 13 -10.76 -9.68 -11.27
N GLY A 14 -12.07 -9.49 -11.13
CA GLY A 14 -13.10 -10.51 -11.32
C GLY A 14 -13.71 -11.07 -10.03
N VAL A 15 -13.31 -10.57 -8.85
CA VAL A 15 -13.87 -11.01 -7.56
C VAL A 15 -15.19 -10.28 -7.30
N LYS A 16 -16.31 -10.89 -7.71
CA LYS A 16 -17.63 -10.24 -7.75
C LYS A 16 -18.21 -9.85 -6.37
N SER A 17 -17.75 -10.50 -5.30
CA SER A 17 -18.19 -10.24 -3.93
C SER A 17 -17.60 -8.95 -3.35
N VAL A 18 -16.41 -8.55 -3.82
CA VAL A 18 -15.71 -7.34 -3.37
C VAL A 18 -16.47 -6.09 -3.81
N VAL A 19 -16.63 -5.14 -2.89
CA VAL A 19 -17.19 -3.81 -3.16
C VAL A 19 -16.05 -2.79 -3.14
N SER A 20 -15.67 -2.30 -4.32
CA SER A 20 -14.57 -1.32 -4.48
C SER A 20 -14.83 -0.33 -5.63
N PRO A 21 -15.92 0.46 -5.59
CA PRO A 21 -16.31 1.33 -6.69
C PRO A 21 -15.26 2.37 -7.09
N ASN A 22 -14.46 2.90 -6.15
CA ASN A 22 -13.45 3.92 -6.46
C ASN A 22 -12.24 3.29 -7.18
N LEU A 23 -11.77 2.13 -6.72
CA LEU A 23 -10.73 1.36 -7.39
C LEU A 23 -11.19 0.83 -8.75
N ASP A 24 -12.46 0.45 -8.90
CA ASP A 24 -13.03 0.04 -10.17
C ASP A 24 -13.07 1.20 -11.17
N ALA A 25 -13.46 2.39 -10.72
CA ALA A 25 -13.43 3.61 -11.53
C ALA A 25 -11.98 3.95 -11.94
N LEU A 26 -11.02 3.87 -11.02
CA LEU A 26 -9.60 4.06 -11.29
C LEU A 26 -9.09 3.06 -12.33
N ALA A 27 -9.45 1.78 -12.20
CA ALA A 27 -9.09 0.73 -13.15
C ALA A 27 -9.72 0.97 -14.54
N GLY A 28 -10.96 1.49 -14.60
CA GLY A 28 -11.65 1.81 -15.84
C GLY A 28 -11.11 3.07 -16.55
N ALA A 29 -10.53 4.00 -15.80
CA ALA A 29 -9.91 5.21 -16.34
C ALA A 29 -8.42 5.04 -16.71
N GLY A 30 -7.79 3.94 -16.28
CA GLY A 30 -6.36 3.70 -16.42
C GLY A 30 -5.99 2.46 -17.23
N VAL A 31 -4.73 2.03 -17.08
CA VAL A 31 -4.23 0.75 -17.60
C VAL A 31 -4.10 -0.23 -16.44
N ARG A 32 -4.78 -1.36 -16.53
CA ARG A 32 -4.71 -2.45 -15.55
C ARG A 32 -3.75 -3.53 -16.04
N PHE A 33 -2.85 -3.98 -15.17
CA PHE A 33 -1.91 -5.06 -15.44
C PHE A 33 -2.39 -6.35 -14.79
N ASP A 34 -2.67 -7.38 -15.58
CA ASP A 34 -3.05 -8.69 -15.04
C ASP A 34 -1.86 -9.45 -14.43
N MET A 35 -0.64 -9.04 -14.78
CA MET A 35 0.63 -9.71 -14.46
C MET A 35 1.64 -8.73 -13.83
N ALA A 36 1.26 -8.12 -12.70
CA ALA A 36 2.15 -7.32 -11.86
C ALA A 36 2.56 -8.11 -10.62
N PHE A 37 3.87 -8.19 -10.35
CA PHE A 37 4.43 -9.01 -9.26
C PHE A 37 5.34 -8.17 -8.36
N ALA A 38 5.23 -8.39 -7.05
CA ALA A 38 6.19 -7.86 -6.09
C ALA A 38 7.53 -8.58 -6.23
N THR A 39 8.64 -7.86 -6.04
CA THR A 39 10.00 -8.43 -6.05
C THR A 39 10.29 -9.26 -4.80
N ALA A 40 9.51 -9.07 -3.74
CA ALA A 40 9.57 -9.82 -2.50
C ALA A 40 8.19 -9.91 -1.84
N PRO A 41 7.82 -11.04 -1.21
CA PRO A 41 6.53 -11.22 -0.54
C PRO A 41 6.54 -10.71 0.93
N GLN A 42 7.32 -9.67 1.22
CA GLN A 42 7.41 -9.04 2.55
C GLN A 42 7.27 -7.52 2.39
N CYS A 43 6.66 -6.87 3.38
CA CYS A 43 6.32 -5.45 3.29
C CYS A 43 7.55 -4.55 3.06
N SER A 44 8.56 -4.58 3.93
CA SER A 44 9.74 -3.72 3.81
C SER A 44 10.54 -3.94 2.53
N PRO A 45 10.92 -5.18 2.15
CA PRO A 45 11.66 -5.42 0.91
C PRO A 45 10.88 -5.06 -0.36
N SER A 46 9.57 -5.32 -0.39
CA SER A 46 8.69 -4.96 -1.51
C SER A 46 8.59 -3.45 -1.68
N ARG A 47 8.31 -2.72 -0.59
CA ARG A 47 8.21 -1.25 -0.57
C ARG A 47 9.55 -0.60 -0.93
N ALA A 48 10.67 -1.12 -0.41
CA ALA A 48 12.00 -0.61 -0.74
C ALA A 48 12.31 -0.79 -2.23
N SER A 49 11.89 -1.91 -2.82
CA SER A 49 12.06 -2.14 -4.26
C SER A 49 11.21 -1.18 -5.08
N LEU A 50 9.95 -0.96 -4.68
CA LEU A 50 9.06 0.01 -5.34
C LEU A 50 9.63 1.44 -5.27
N ALA A 51 10.16 1.82 -4.10
CA ALA A 51 10.67 3.15 -3.84
C ALA A 51 12.00 3.47 -4.54
N THR A 52 12.80 2.46 -4.87
CA THR A 52 14.17 2.64 -5.40
C THR A 52 14.34 2.14 -6.83
N GLY A 53 13.43 1.28 -7.30
CA GLY A 53 13.59 0.57 -8.58
C GLY A 53 14.64 -0.54 -8.54
N LEU A 54 15.15 -0.90 -7.36
CA LEU A 54 16.21 -1.88 -7.17
C LEU A 54 15.70 -3.11 -6.42
N TYR A 55 16.24 -4.29 -6.71
CA TYR A 55 15.94 -5.50 -5.94
C TYR A 55 16.42 -5.37 -4.48
N PRO A 56 15.83 -6.13 -3.53
CA PRO A 56 16.20 -6.09 -2.11
C PRO A 56 17.72 -6.19 -1.83
N HIS A 57 18.43 -7.04 -2.58
CA HIS A 57 19.87 -7.24 -2.41
C HIS A 57 20.72 -6.08 -2.93
N ASN A 58 20.14 -5.15 -3.69
CA ASN A 58 20.79 -3.95 -4.18
C ASN A 58 20.41 -2.69 -3.38
N ASN A 59 19.23 -2.68 -2.75
CA ASN A 59 18.79 -1.54 -1.93
C ASN A 59 19.10 -1.70 -0.43
N GLY A 60 19.49 -2.90 0.02
CA GLY A 60 19.89 -3.19 1.40
C GLY A 60 18.76 -3.74 2.29
N VAL A 61 17.50 -3.67 1.85
CA VAL A 61 16.33 -4.10 2.63
C VAL A 61 15.96 -5.55 2.29
N MET A 62 16.75 -6.52 2.78
CA MET A 62 16.50 -7.95 2.55
C MET A 62 15.44 -8.56 3.48
N GLY A 63 15.02 -7.84 4.51
CA GLY A 63 13.99 -8.28 5.45
C GLY A 63 13.22 -7.10 6.05
N LEU A 64 12.48 -7.37 7.11
CA LEU A 64 11.65 -6.37 7.78
C LEU A 64 12.53 -5.30 8.46
N THR A 65 12.14 -4.04 8.34
CA THR A 65 12.88 -2.95 9.00
C THR A 65 12.48 -2.77 10.45
N HIS A 66 11.30 -3.27 10.83
CA HIS A 66 10.70 -3.21 12.16
C HIS A 66 10.70 -4.58 12.87
N HIS A 67 10.11 -4.64 14.07
CA HIS A 67 9.97 -5.86 14.88
C HIS A 67 11.32 -6.53 15.26
N GLY A 68 12.38 -5.73 15.40
CA GLY A 68 13.70 -6.22 15.82
C GLY A 68 14.48 -6.99 14.74
N PHE A 69 14.00 -6.96 13.49
CA PHE A 69 14.76 -7.48 12.35
C PHE A 69 15.77 -6.45 11.83
N ASP A 70 15.52 -5.16 12.06
CA ASP A 70 16.44 -4.03 11.90
C ASP A 70 17.18 -3.96 10.56
N TRP A 71 16.55 -4.46 9.48
CA TRP A 71 17.02 -4.16 8.12
C TRP A 71 16.81 -2.68 7.82
N GLU A 72 17.66 -2.12 6.97
CA GLU A 72 17.70 -0.69 6.75
C GLU A 72 17.99 -0.41 5.28
N LEU A 73 17.36 0.63 4.74
CA LEU A 73 17.64 1.09 3.39
C LEU A 73 19.08 1.63 3.35
N ASP A 74 19.87 1.17 2.39
CA ASP A 74 21.23 1.65 2.22
C ASP A 74 21.24 3.18 2.02
N ALA A 75 21.98 3.90 2.86
CA ALA A 75 22.02 5.36 2.85
C ALA A 75 22.54 5.96 1.53
N SER A 76 23.22 5.17 0.69
CA SER A 76 23.67 5.57 -0.64
C SER A 76 22.60 5.41 -1.72
N VAL A 77 21.50 4.70 -1.43
CA VAL A 77 20.41 4.43 -2.36
C VAL A 77 19.30 5.46 -2.15
N PRO A 78 19.06 6.37 -3.13
CA PRO A 78 18.03 7.37 -2.98
C PRO A 78 16.63 6.76 -3.09
N HIS A 79 15.79 7.06 -2.11
CA HIS A 79 14.35 6.86 -2.21
C HIS A 79 13.75 7.79 -3.28
N ALA A 80 12.67 7.38 -3.95
CA ALA A 80 11.98 8.16 -4.97
C ALA A 80 11.66 9.59 -4.50
N ALA A 81 11.22 9.76 -3.26
CA ALA A 81 10.98 11.08 -2.66
C ALA A 81 12.22 12.00 -2.72
N ALA A 82 13.42 11.50 -2.41
CA ALA A 82 14.64 12.30 -2.53
C ALA A 82 14.93 12.72 -3.98
N ILE A 83 14.69 11.82 -4.95
CA ILE A 83 14.86 12.08 -6.38
C ILE A 83 13.88 13.18 -6.84
N PHE A 84 12.59 13.04 -6.50
CA PHE A 84 11.56 14.02 -6.86
C PHE A 84 11.79 15.37 -6.16
N GLY A 85 12.20 15.36 -4.89
CA GLY A 85 12.58 16.57 -4.16
C GLY A 85 13.71 17.34 -4.84
N ALA A 86 14.76 16.63 -5.27
CA ALA A 86 15.87 17.22 -6.04
C ALA A 86 15.42 17.78 -7.41
N ALA A 87 14.38 17.19 -8.02
CA ALA A 87 13.74 17.69 -9.24
C ALA A 87 12.74 18.85 -9.01
N GLY A 88 12.65 19.36 -7.78
CA GLY A 88 11.84 20.52 -7.40
C GLY A 88 10.40 20.21 -7.00
N PHE A 89 10.05 18.94 -6.80
CA PHE A 89 8.73 18.56 -6.27
C PHE A 89 8.68 18.79 -4.76
N GLU A 90 7.48 19.06 -4.25
CA GLU A 90 7.19 18.98 -2.82
C GLU A 90 6.76 17.55 -2.49
N THR A 91 7.40 16.93 -1.49
CA THR A 91 7.29 15.49 -1.24
C THR A 91 6.55 15.22 0.08
N HIS A 92 5.46 14.46 0.00
CA HIS A 92 4.55 14.18 1.11
C HIS A 92 4.38 12.68 1.31
N LEU A 93 4.43 12.23 2.56
CA LEU A 93 4.09 10.86 2.94
C LEU A 93 2.85 10.87 3.85
N PHE A 94 1.82 10.14 3.45
CA PHE A 94 0.67 9.78 4.27
C PHE A 94 0.73 8.27 4.57
N GLY A 95 0.71 7.92 5.86
CA GLY A 95 0.85 6.52 6.30
C GLY A 95 2.29 6.04 6.44
N GLY A 96 2.48 4.73 6.70
CA GLY A 96 3.79 4.12 6.96
C GLY A 96 4.62 3.85 5.71
N GLN A 97 5.90 4.20 5.71
CA GLN A 97 6.84 3.90 4.61
C GLN A 97 7.43 2.47 4.68
N HIS A 98 7.68 1.95 5.89
CA HIS A 98 8.20 0.59 6.14
C HIS A 98 9.51 0.20 5.42
N VAL A 99 10.31 1.13 4.92
CA VAL A 99 11.63 0.89 4.28
C VAL A 99 12.84 1.29 5.14
N THR A 100 12.65 2.08 6.20
CA THR A 100 13.72 2.57 7.10
C THR A 100 13.22 2.79 8.54
N GLN A 101 14.10 2.79 9.54
CA GLN A 101 13.79 3.33 10.89
C GLN A 101 14.00 4.85 10.98
N HIS A 102 14.57 5.45 9.94
CA HIS A 102 14.99 6.85 9.89
C HIS A 102 14.27 7.61 8.75
N PRO A 103 12.94 7.84 8.86
CA PRO A 103 12.15 8.45 7.79
C PRO A 103 12.61 9.87 7.40
N GLU A 104 13.33 10.57 8.28
CA GLU A 104 13.93 11.87 8.00
C GLU A 104 15.03 11.81 6.92
N ARG A 105 15.55 10.62 6.58
CA ARG A 105 16.67 10.43 5.65
C ARG A 105 16.24 10.12 4.21
N ILE A 106 14.97 9.78 3.99
CA ILE A 106 14.48 9.29 2.69
C ILE A 106 13.89 10.39 1.79
N GLY A 107 14.00 11.65 2.19
CA GLY A 107 13.74 12.80 1.30
C GLY A 107 12.28 13.27 1.21
N PHE A 108 11.42 12.86 2.14
CA PHE A 108 10.12 13.50 2.31
C PHE A 108 10.27 14.84 3.03
N ALA A 109 9.68 15.91 2.47
CA ALA A 109 9.61 17.22 3.10
C ALA A 109 8.53 17.26 4.19
N HIS A 110 7.45 16.49 4.01
CA HIS A 110 6.32 16.44 4.92
C HIS A 110 5.90 15.01 5.24
N LEU A 111 5.78 14.71 6.54
CA LEU A 111 5.32 13.43 7.06
C LEU A 111 3.99 13.66 7.79
N HIS A 112 2.91 13.09 7.26
CA HIS A 112 1.55 13.27 7.75
C HIS A 112 1.14 12.07 8.59
N ARG A 113 0.46 12.33 9.71
CA ARG A 113 -0.02 11.30 10.65
C ARG A 113 -1.55 11.19 10.66
N GLU A 114 -2.21 12.14 10.03
CA GLU A 114 -3.65 12.19 9.83
C GLU A 114 -4.12 11.24 8.72
N ALA A 115 -5.43 11.04 8.64
CA ALA A 115 -6.06 10.27 7.58
C ALA A 115 -5.77 10.89 6.20
N ALA A 116 -5.50 10.02 5.21
CA ALA A 116 -4.98 10.43 3.91
C ALA A 116 -5.95 11.34 3.13
N ALA A 117 -7.24 11.00 2.98
CA ALA A 117 -8.14 11.77 2.11
C ALA A 117 -8.20 13.26 2.46
N ALA A 118 -8.56 13.59 3.71
CA ALA A 118 -8.73 14.99 4.10
C ALA A 118 -7.43 15.81 4.01
N GLY A 119 -6.29 15.19 4.33
CA GLY A 119 -4.98 15.85 4.22
C GLY A 119 -4.55 16.06 2.76
N VAL A 120 -4.80 15.07 1.90
CA VAL A 120 -4.47 15.14 0.46
C VAL A 120 -5.34 16.16 -0.25
N GLU A 121 -6.65 16.21 0.00
CA GLU A 121 -7.55 17.20 -0.61
C GLU A 121 -7.10 18.64 -0.29
N GLN A 122 -6.85 18.93 0.99
CA GLN A 122 -6.36 20.25 1.41
C GLN A 122 -4.99 20.60 0.81
N LEU A 123 -4.12 19.60 0.64
CA LEU A 123 -2.83 19.78 0.01
C LEU A 123 -2.99 20.13 -1.48
N LEU A 124 -3.87 19.41 -2.20
CA LEU A 124 -4.12 19.65 -3.62
C LEU A 124 -4.70 21.05 -3.88
N GLU A 125 -5.56 21.56 -2.99
CA GLU A 125 -6.11 22.92 -3.10
C GLU A 125 -5.07 24.02 -2.92
N LYS A 126 -4.04 23.78 -2.09
CA LYS A 126 -3.03 24.76 -1.71
C LYS A 126 -1.71 24.62 -2.46
N ALA A 127 -1.60 23.64 -3.36
CA ALA A 127 -0.36 23.28 -4.02
C ALA A 127 0.15 24.40 -4.93
N GLU A 128 1.25 25.04 -4.56
CA GLU A 128 1.96 26.01 -5.42
C GLU A 128 3.07 25.36 -6.26
N ARG A 129 3.47 24.14 -5.87
CA ARG A 129 4.54 23.35 -6.51
C ARG A 129 4.00 22.02 -7.01
N ARG A 130 4.75 21.38 -7.91
CA ARG A 130 4.47 20.00 -8.32
C ARG A 130 4.65 19.09 -7.11
N LEU A 131 3.74 18.14 -6.91
CA LEU A 131 3.73 17.27 -5.75
C LEU A 131 4.19 15.85 -6.10
N TYR A 132 4.96 15.25 -5.21
CA TYR A 132 5.10 13.79 -5.10
C TYR A 132 4.41 13.38 -3.79
N ILE A 133 3.32 12.63 -3.90
CA ILE A 133 2.55 12.18 -2.75
C ILE A 133 2.60 10.66 -2.71
N GLU A 134 3.12 10.14 -1.61
CA GLU A 134 3.03 8.73 -1.27
C GLU A 134 1.93 8.54 -0.24
N ILE A 135 0.98 7.65 -0.54
CA ILE A 135 -0.17 7.33 0.32
C ILE A 135 -0.15 5.83 0.53
N ASN A 136 -0.02 5.40 1.78
CA ASN A 136 0.18 4.02 2.15
C ASN A 136 -0.93 3.58 3.11
N PHE A 137 -1.87 2.79 2.59
CA PHE A 137 -3.01 2.24 3.30
C PHE A 137 -2.63 0.99 4.10
N GLU A 138 -3.24 0.80 5.26
CA GLU A 138 -2.97 -0.28 6.23
C GLU A 138 -4.21 -1.13 6.54
N GLU A 139 -5.39 -0.70 6.13
CA GLU A 139 -6.70 -1.27 6.49
C GLU A 139 -6.80 -2.76 6.16
N THR A 140 -6.22 -3.16 5.02
CA THR A 140 -6.22 -4.54 4.53
C THR A 140 -5.06 -5.37 5.10
N HIS A 141 -4.29 -4.86 6.06
CA HIS A 141 -3.31 -5.62 6.84
C HIS A 141 -3.96 -6.25 8.08
N ARG A 142 -3.38 -7.35 8.58
CA ARG A 142 -3.82 -7.95 9.85
C ARG A 142 -3.36 -7.16 11.07
N PRO A 143 -4.05 -7.28 12.23
CA PRO A 143 -5.31 -8.01 12.43
C PRO A 143 -6.50 -7.27 11.84
N TYR A 144 -7.46 -8.01 11.32
CA TYR A 144 -8.71 -7.43 10.82
C TYR A 144 -9.69 -7.12 11.94
N PRO A 145 -10.61 -6.15 11.75
CA PRO A 145 -11.78 -6.02 12.62
C PRO A 145 -12.63 -7.30 12.59
N PRO A 146 -13.47 -7.54 13.60
CA PRO A 146 -14.37 -8.70 13.61
C PRO A 146 -15.21 -8.77 12.34
N ALA A 147 -15.23 -9.93 11.70
CA ALA A 147 -15.97 -10.15 10.48
C ALA A 147 -17.48 -10.00 10.72
N GLY A 148 -18.17 -9.39 9.75
CA GLY A 148 -19.63 -9.37 9.71
C GLY A 148 -20.20 -10.62 9.02
N GLU A 149 -21.35 -10.43 8.37
CA GLU A 149 -21.92 -11.49 7.52
C GLU A 149 -21.11 -11.66 6.23
N PRO A 150 -20.82 -12.91 5.82
CA PRO A 150 -20.15 -13.17 4.56
C PRO A 150 -20.93 -12.60 3.37
N PRO A 151 -20.28 -11.87 2.45
CA PRO A 151 -20.95 -11.33 1.27
C PRO A 151 -21.45 -12.44 0.35
N ALA A 152 -22.54 -12.17 -0.36
CA ALA A 152 -23.08 -13.11 -1.32
C ALA A 152 -22.05 -13.41 -2.42
N GLY A 153 -21.76 -14.69 -2.63
CA GLY A 153 -20.80 -15.13 -3.64
C GLY A 153 -19.33 -14.97 -3.22
N LEU A 154 -19.05 -14.82 -1.91
CA LEU A 154 -17.70 -14.88 -1.36
C LEU A 154 -16.94 -16.10 -1.93
N VAL A 155 -15.75 -15.85 -2.48
CA VAL A 155 -14.88 -16.90 -3.01
C VAL A 155 -13.71 -17.09 -2.07
N ILE A 156 -13.52 -18.32 -1.60
CA ILE A 156 -12.31 -18.71 -0.86
C ILE A 156 -11.23 -19.06 -1.89
N PRO A 157 -10.07 -18.37 -1.87
CA PRO A 157 -8.96 -18.71 -2.76
C PRO A 157 -8.48 -20.15 -2.52
N GLY A 158 -8.21 -20.90 -3.59
CA GLY A 158 -7.84 -22.33 -3.48
C GLY A 158 -6.51 -22.65 -2.79
N TYR A 159 -5.74 -21.63 -2.39
CA TYR A 159 -4.55 -21.79 -1.53
C TYR A 159 -4.87 -21.67 -0.03
N LEU A 160 -6.10 -21.30 0.34
CA LEU A 160 -6.60 -21.35 1.70
C LEU A 160 -7.37 -22.65 1.94
N PRO A 161 -7.36 -23.20 3.17
CA PRO A 161 -8.20 -24.34 3.52
C PRO A 161 -9.66 -23.91 3.52
N ASP A 162 -10.55 -24.77 3.01
CA ASP A 162 -11.99 -24.58 3.17
C ASP A 162 -12.37 -24.74 4.64
N GLY A 163 -13.10 -23.77 5.20
CA GLY A 163 -13.52 -23.82 6.60
C GLY A 163 -14.11 -22.50 7.11
N PRO A 164 -14.71 -22.51 8.31
CA PRO A 164 -15.28 -21.30 8.92
C PRO A 164 -14.23 -20.21 9.13
N GLU A 165 -12.98 -20.58 9.44
CA GLU A 165 -11.88 -19.61 9.63
C GLU A 165 -11.54 -18.87 8.34
N ALA A 166 -11.50 -19.57 7.20
CA ALA A 166 -11.24 -18.94 5.90
C ALA A 166 -12.41 -18.04 5.46
N ILE A 167 -13.66 -18.45 5.77
CA ILE A 167 -14.85 -17.62 5.52
C ILE A 167 -14.79 -16.34 6.35
N GLU A 168 -14.53 -16.45 7.66
CA GLU A 168 -14.40 -15.31 8.56
C GLU A 168 -13.29 -14.36 8.07
N GLU A 169 -12.13 -14.92 7.74
CA GLU A 169 -10.99 -14.15 7.28
C GLU A 169 -11.23 -13.42 5.96
N MET A 170 -11.75 -14.12 4.93
CA MET A 170 -12.02 -13.51 3.64
C MET A 170 -13.19 -12.52 3.71
N THR A 171 -14.16 -12.74 4.60
CA THR A 171 -15.19 -11.75 4.91
C THR A 171 -14.57 -10.47 5.48
N ALA A 172 -13.68 -10.60 6.46
CA ALA A 172 -13.01 -9.46 7.07
C ALA A 172 -12.12 -8.72 6.06
N VAL A 173 -11.42 -9.43 5.18
CA VAL A 173 -10.64 -8.84 4.07
C VAL A 173 -11.55 -8.01 3.15
N GLU A 174 -12.67 -8.56 2.66
CA GLU A 174 -13.55 -7.78 1.77
C GLU A 174 -14.16 -6.55 2.45
N GLN A 175 -14.43 -6.61 3.75
CA GLN A 175 -14.87 -5.46 4.55
C GLN A 175 -13.79 -4.37 4.67
N THR A 176 -12.54 -4.76 4.91
CA THR A 176 -11.44 -3.79 5.00
C THR A 176 -11.08 -3.20 3.64
N ILE A 177 -11.22 -3.97 2.54
CA ILE A 177 -11.12 -3.44 1.18
C ILE A 177 -12.15 -2.35 0.95
N ALA A 178 -13.41 -2.56 1.34
CA ALA A 178 -14.46 -1.56 1.17
C ALA A 178 -14.19 -0.30 2.02
N THR A 179 -13.64 -0.47 3.23
CA THR A 179 -13.25 0.65 4.10
C THR A 179 -12.13 1.47 3.46
N MET A 180 -11.08 0.79 2.99
CA MET A 180 -9.96 1.41 2.29
C MET A 180 -10.38 2.11 0.99
N ASP A 181 -11.26 1.50 0.19
CA ASP A 181 -11.78 2.10 -1.05
C ASP A 181 -12.54 3.40 -0.79
N SER A 182 -13.17 3.53 0.39
CA SER A 182 -13.93 4.72 0.80
C SER A 182 -13.09 5.82 1.47
N ALA A 183 -11.85 5.51 1.85
CA ALA A 183 -10.97 6.35 2.66
C ALA A 183 -10.10 7.30 1.85
#